data_AF-A0A0F9SFX4-F1
#
_entry.id   AF-A0A0F9SFX4-F1
#
_cell.length_a   1.000
_cell.length_b   1.000
_cell.length_c   1.000
_cell.angle_alpha   90.00
_cell.angle_beta   90.00
_cell.angle_gamma   90.00
#
_symmetry.space_group_name_H-M   'P 1'
#
loop_
_entity.id
_entity.type
_entity.pdbx_description
1 polymer ?
#
loop_
_entity_poly.entity_id
_entity_poly.type
_entity_poly.pdbx_seq_one_letter_code
_entity_poly.pdbx_strand_id
1 'polypeptide(L)'
;MFENLLENLKEKFQQNQQKKQQEKEELARMQLEVDFEKKRIFQEEFRKNALEVAKAQAKKEAAEKSGIQKMRAQNRLRNLNKNQTAPGSAFGKFAEYTQKNLARREENMKRTQEMREEARKTREEKIGQRTKPFNKSW
;
A
#
# COMPACT_ATOMS: atom_id res chain seq x y z
N MET A 1 -60.91 -18.49 34.74
CA MET A 1 -59.78 -18.33 35.71
C MET A 1 -58.58 -19.20 35.37
N PHE A 2 -58.74 -20.47 34.97
CA PHE A 2 -57.62 -21.33 34.59
C PHE A 2 -56.95 -20.94 33.25
N GLU A 3 -57.70 -20.40 32.28
CA GLU A 3 -57.16 -19.95 30.99
C GLU A 3 -56.12 -18.83 31.14
N ASN A 4 -56.41 -17.81 31.95
CA ASN A 4 -55.46 -16.71 32.24
C ASN A 4 -54.17 -17.17 32.93
N LEU A 5 -54.20 -18.29 33.67
CA LEU A 5 -53.01 -18.82 34.35
C LEU A 5 -52.10 -19.57 33.37
N LEU A 6 -52.69 -20.32 32.44
CA LEU A 6 -51.98 -21.04 31.38
C LEU A 6 -51.40 -20.09 30.33
N GLU A 7 -52.12 -19.02 29.97
CA GLU A 7 -51.59 -17.97 29.09
C GLU A 7 -50.38 -17.26 29.72
N ASN A 8 -50.46 -16.86 30.99
CA ASN A 8 -49.34 -16.25 31.71
C ASN A 8 -48.11 -17.17 31.80
N LEU A 9 -48.32 -18.48 31.99
CA LEU A 9 -47.23 -19.46 32.01
C LEU A 9 -46.58 -19.62 30.63
N LYS A 10 -47.39 -19.62 29.57
CA LYS A 10 -46.92 -19.75 28.19
C LYS A 10 -46.18 -18.50 27.74
N GLU A 11 -46.66 -17.31 28.09
CA GLU A 11 -45.96 -16.04 27.85
C GLU A 11 -44.62 -15.99 28.57
N LYS A 12 -44.57 -16.36 29.86
CA LYS A 12 -43.30 -16.39 30.61
C LYS A 12 -42.31 -17.39 30.02
N PHE A 13 -42.78 -18.53 29.53
CA PHE A 13 -41.93 -19.53 28.90
C PHE A 13 -41.37 -19.05 27.54
N GLN A 14 -42.21 -18.40 26.73
CA GLN A 14 -41.80 -17.79 25.47
C GLN A 14 -40.81 -16.63 25.68
N GLN A 15 -41.06 -15.76 26.66
CA GLN A 15 -40.13 -14.69 27.02
C GLN A 15 -38.77 -15.23 27.48
N ASN A 16 -38.75 -16.29 28.28
CA ASN A 16 -37.50 -16.92 28.70
C ASN A 16 -36.74 -17.58 27.54
N GLN A 17 -37.44 -18.19 26.59
CA GLN A 17 -36.79 -18.73 25.39
C GLN A 17 -36.22 -17.62 24.49
N GLN A 18 -36.97 -16.52 24.31
CA GLN A 18 -36.48 -15.36 23.55
C GLN A 18 -35.28 -14.71 24.21
N LYS A 19 -35.28 -14.52 25.53
CA LYS A 19 -34.11 -14.04 26.27
C LYS A 19 -32.90 -14.95 26.10
N LYS A 20 -33.07 -16.27 26.22
CA LYS A 20 -31.97 -17.23 26.00
C LYS A 20 -31.43 -17.21 24.57
N GLN A 21 -32.28 -16.94 23.57
CA GLN A 21 -31.82 -16.78 22.19
C GLN A 21 -31.04 -15.48 22.02
N GLN A 22 -31.52 -14.37 22.57
CA GLN A 22 -30.84 -13.07 22.52
C GLN A 22 -29.49 -13.12 23.24
N GLU A 23 -29.42 -13.70 24.44
CA GLU A 23 -28.17 -13.87 25.18
C GLU A 23 -27.16 -14.73 24.40
N LYS A 24 -27.62 -15.77 23.70
CA LYS A 24 -26.76 -16.59 22.83
C LYS A 24 -26.24 -15.82 21.63
N GLU A 25 -27.08 -15.01 20.99
CA GLU A 25 -26.65 -14.17 19.87
C GLU A 25 -25.66 -13.09 20.31
N GLU A 26 -25.89 -12.47 21.47
CA GLU A 26 -24.95 -11.49 22.03
C GLU A 26 -23.60 -12.13 22.39
N LEU A 27 -23.61 -13.31 23.02
CA LEU A 27 -22.39 -14.08 23.28
C LEU A 27 -21.64 -14.42 22.00
N ALA A 28 -22.35 -14.85 20.95
CA ALA A 28 -21.74 -15.16 19.66
C ALA A 28 -21.11 -13.91 19.01
N ARG A 29 -21.76 -12.75 19.10
CA ARG A 29 -21.21 -11.48 18.60
C ARG A 29 -19.95 -11.06 19.38
N MET A 30 -19.99 -11.12 20.71
CA MET A 30 -18.83 -10.81 21.54
C MET A 30 -17.65 -11.75 21.25
N GLN A 31 -17.90 -13.05 21.05
CA GLN A 31 -16.85 -14.00 20.68
C GLN A 31 -16.22 -13.66 19.32
N LEU A 32 -17.04 -13.32 18.32
CA LEU A 32 -16.56 -12.89 17.01
C LEU A 32 -15.70 -11.63 17.08
N GLU A 33 -16.10 -10.65 17.89
CA GLU A 33 -15.32 -9.42 18.11
C GLU A 33 -13.96 -9.72 18.76
N VAL A 34 -13.95 -10.55 19.81
CA VAL A 34 -12.72 -10.96 20.49
C VAL A 34 -11.79 -11.73 19.55
N ASP A 35 -12.32 -12.64 18.74
CA ASP A 35 -11.51 -13.40 17.77
C ASP A 35 -10.96 -12.48 16.67
N PHE A 36 -11.73 -11.49 16.24
CA PHE A 36 -11.27 -10.49 15.29
C PHE A 36 -10.13 -9.64 15.88
N GLU A 37 -10.26 -9.18 17.12
CA GLU A 37 -9.21 -8.42 17.81
C GLU A 37 -7.94 -9.25 18.00
N LYS A 38 -8.08 -10.50 18.46
CA LYS A 38 -6.93 -11.42 18.59
C LYS A 38 -6.22 -11.63 17.26
N LYS A 39 -6.97 -11.81 16.18
CA LYS A 39 -6.40 -11.96 14.83
C LYS A 39 -5.69 -10.69 14.37
N ARG A 40 -6.24 -9.51 14.69
CA ARG A 40 -5.60 -8.22 14.40
C ARG A 40 -4.28 -8.07 15.14
N ILE A 41 -4.28 -8.31 16.46
CA ILE A 41 -3.08 -8.25 17.31
C ILE A 41 -2.01 -9.23 16.80
N PHE A 42 -2.40 -10.48 16.53
CA PHE A 42 -1.49 -11.49 16.00
C PHE A 42 -0.87 -11.06 14.66
N GLN A 43 -1.66 -10.49 13.74
CA GLN A 43 -1.12 -10.01 12.46
C GLN A 43 -0.14 -8.85 12.63
N GLU A 44 -0.41 -7.94 13.57
CA GLU A 44 0.50 -6.83 13.88
C GLU A 44 1.82 -7.33 14.47
N GLU A 45 1.76 -8.23 15.46
CA GLU A 45 2.93 -8.83 16.09
C GLU A 45 3.75 -9.69 15.11
N PHE A 46 3.06 -10.52 14.32
CA PHE A 46 3.70 -11.33 13.29
C PHE A 46 4.43 -10.46 12.26
N ARG A 47 3.81 -9.34 11.82
CA ARG A 47 4.46 -8.39 10.90
C ARG A 47 5.66 -7.70 11.51
N LYS A 48 5.60 -7.31 12.79
CA LYS A 48 6.74 -6.73 13.52
C LYS A 48 7.90 -7.73 13.56
N ASN A 49 7.63 -8.97 13.98
CA ASN A 49 8.64 -10.03 14.05
C ASN A 49 9.22 -10.37 12.66
N ALA A 50 8.38 -10.48 11.63
CA ALA A 50 8.84 -10.73 10.26
C ALA A 50 9.76 -9.60 9.75
N LEU A 51 9.46 -8.35 10.10
CA LEU A 51 10.27 -7.20 9.72
C LEU A 51 11.61 -7.18 10.45
N GLU A 52 11.65 -7.56 11.73
CA GLU A 52 12.89 -7.72 12.49
C GLU A 52 13.77 -8.84 11.93
N VAL A 53 13.19 -10.00 11.62
CA VAL A 53 13.90 -11.12 10.98
C VAL A 53 14.45 -10.69 9.62
N ALA A 54 13.66 -9.98 8.80
CA ALA A 54 14.12 -9.47 7.51
C ALA A 54 15.26 -8.45 7.65
N LYS A 55 15.22 -7.60 8.67
CA LYS A 55 16.33 -6.67 8.99
C LYS A 55 17.59 -7.43 9.41
N ALA A 56 17.46 -8.46 10.26
CA ALA A 56 18.58 -9.27 10.72
C ALA A 56 19.23 -10.02 9.54
N GLN A 57 18.43 -10.65 8.67
CA GLN A 57 18.92 -11.30 7.45
C GLN A 57 19.59 -10.30 6.51
N ALA A 58 18.99 -9.13 6.27
CA ALA A 58 19.60 -8.10 5.42
C ALA A 58 20.92 -7.56 5.98
N LYS A 59 21.06 -7.44 7.31
CA LYS A 59 22.33 -7.10 7.97
C LYS A 59 23.37 -8.20 7.78
N LYS A 60 22.98 -9.47 7.97
CA LYS A 60 23.86 -10.63 7.77
C LYS A 60 24.36 -10.70 6.31
N GLU A 61 23.45 -10.58 5.34
CA GLU A 61 23.81 -10.54 3.93
C GLU A 61 24.71 -9.36 3.56
N ALA A 62 24.51 -8.18 4.17
CA ALA A 62 25.37 -7.02 3.95
C ALA A 62 26.77 -7.18 4.57
N ALA A 63 26.90 -8.00 5.61
CA ALA A 63 28.19 -8.35 6.21
C ALA A 63 28.93 -9.42 5.40
N GLU A 64 28.20 -10.39 4.82
CA GLU A 64 28.75 -11.50 4.05
C GLU A 64 29.07 -11.13 2.58
N LYS A 65 28.30 -10.21 1.97
CA LYS A 65 28.47 -9.82 0.56
C LYS A 65 29.43 -8.63 0.40
N SER A 66 30.18 -8.58 -0.70
CA SER A 66 31.11 -7.49 -1.05
C SER A 66 30.69 -6.73 -2.33
N GLY A 67 31.24 -5.53 -2.54
CA GLY A 67 31.01 -4.72 -3.76
C GLY A 67 29.56 -4.27 -3.98
N ILE A 68 29.06 -4.44 -5.21
CA ILE A 68 27.70 -3.99 -5.64
C ILE A 68 26.60 -4.68 -4.84
N GLN A 69 26.79 -5.93 -4.44
CA GLN A 69 25.79 -6.67 -3.66
C GLN A 69 25.66 -6.13 -2.24
N LYS A 70 26.77 -5.70 -1.62
CA LYS A 70 26.78 -4.99 -0.34
C LYS A 70 26.00 -3.68 -0.40
N MET A 71 26.21 -2.89 -1.46
CA MET A 71 25.48 -1.64 -1.70
C MET A 71 23.98 -1.87 -1.85
N ARG A 72 23.57 -2.94 -2.57
CA ARG A 72 22.15 -3.32 -2.69
C ARG A 72 21.55 -3.76 -1.35
N ALA A 73 22.26 -4.55 -0.57
CA ALA A 73 21.82 -4.99 0.76
C ALA A 73 21.72 -3.81 1.74
N GLN A 74 22.67 -2.88 1.75
CA GLN A 74 22.63 -1.65 2.55
C GLN A 74 21.47 -0.74 2.13
N ASN A 75 21.20 -0.58 0.83
CA ASN A 75 20.03 0.17 0.36
C ASN A 75 18.72 -0.48 0.80
N ARG A 76 18.62 -1.81 0.75
CA ARG A 76 17.46 -2.56 1.26
C ARG A 76 17.27 -2.33 2.75
N LEU A 77 18.35 -2.42 3.56
CA LEU A 77 18.31 -2.14 4.99
C LEU A 77 17.88 -0.71 5.30
N ARG A 78 18.40 0.28 4.56
CA ARG A 78 18.07 1.70 4.73
C ARG A 78 16.59 1.97 4.41
N ASN A 79 16.05 1.33 3.37
CA ASN A 79 14.63 1.43 3.03
C ASN A 79 13.72 0.73 4.06
N LEU A 80 14.13 -0.43 4.57
CA LEU A 80 13.41 -1.12 5.65
C LEU A 80 13.42 -0.33 6.97
N ASN A 81 14.48 0.43 7.24
CA ASN A 81 14.54 1.35 8.38
C ASN A 81 13.74 2.63 8.17
N LYS A 82 13.68 3.18 6.94
CA LYS A 82 12.82 4.34 6.63
C LYS A 82 11.33 4.01 6.77
N ASN A 83 10.92 2.81 6.37
CA ASN A 83 9.54 2.32 6.47
C ASN A 83 9.07 2.03 7.92
N GLN A 84 9.87 2.36 8.94
CA GLN A 84 9.49 2.28 10.35
C GLN A 84 8.65 3.48 10.81
N THR A 85 8.37 4.45 9.93
CA THR A 85 7.48 5.58 10.22
C THR A 85 6.00 5.16 10.06
N ALA A 86 5.35 5.02 11.22
CA ALA A 86 3.91 4.94 11.48
C ALA A 86 3.13 3.68 11.03
N PRO A 87 2.55 2.92 11.99
CA PRO A 87 1.61 1.85 11.71
C PRO A 87 0.25 2.46 11.34
N GLY A 88 -0.15 2.36 10.07
CA GLY A 88 -1.45 2.85 9.60
C GLY A 88 -1.54 3.16 8.10
N SER A 89 -0.40 3.28 7.41
CA SER A 89 -0.36 3.87 6.07
C SER A 89 -0.46 2.85 4.91
N ALA A 90 -1.39 1.90 4.96
CA ALA A 90 -1.71 1.15 3.74
C ALA A 90 -2.27 2.10 2.65
N PHE A 91 -3.12 3.05 3.05
CA PHE A 91 -3.63 4.11 2.17
C PHE A 91 -2.59 5.14 1.77
N GLY A 92 -1.65 5.53 2.64
CA GLY A 92 -0.60 6.46 2.25
C GLY A 92 0.46 5.82 1.34
N LYS A 93 0.68 4.50 1.40
CA LYS A 93 1.48 3.79 0.37
C LYS A 93 0.81 3.82 -1.00
N PHE A 94 -0.53 3.73 -1.07
CA PHE A 94 -1.25 3.96 -2.32
C PHE A 94 -1.10 5.40 -2.77
N ALA A 95 -1.30 6.39 -1.89
CA ALA A 95 -1.13 7.80 -2.23
C ALA A 95 0.28 8.14 -2.73
N GLU A 96 1.33 7.65 -2.05
CA GLU A 96 2.73 7.81 -2.48
C GLU A 96 3.02 7.10 -3.80
N TYR A 97 2.46 5.90 -4.02
CA TYR A 97 2.60 5.18 -5.29
C TYR A 97 1.95 5.95 -6.45
N THR A 98 0.76 6.50 -6.21
CA THR A 98 0.05 7.33 -7.19
C THR A 98 0.80 8.62 -7.47
N GLN A 99 1.29 9.32 -6.43
CA GLN A 99 2.08 10.55 -6.57
C GLN A 99 3.42 10.30 -7.29
N LYS A 100 4.12 9.20 -6.97
CA LYS A 100 5.39 8.86 -7.61
C LYS A 100 5.22 8.44 -9.06
N ASN A 101 4.12 7.76 -9.40
CA ASN A 101 3.79 7.45 -10.79
C ASN A 101 3.36 8.70 -11.57
N LEU A 102 2.63 9.63 -10.95
CA LEU A 102 2.30 10.92 -11.54
C LEU A 102 3.57 11.73 -11.82
N ALA A 103 4.47 11.86 -10.84
CA ALA A 103 5.75 12.56 -11.02
C ALA A 103 6.62 11.94 -12.12
N ARG A 104 6.69 10.60 -12.20
CA ARG A 104 7.40 9.89 -13.28
C ARG A 104 6.75 10.11 -14.65
N ARG A 105 5.42 10.17 -14.71
CA ARG A 105 4.68 10.45 -15.93
C ARG A 105 4.95 11.88 -16.41
N GLU A 106 4.95 12.84 -15.51
CA GLU A 106 5.28 14.25 -15.81
C GLU A 106 6.73 14.40 -16.30
N GLU A 107 7.70 13.75 -15.65
CA GLU A 107 9.10 13.76 -16.07
C GLU A 107 9.28 13.16 -17.48
N ASN A 108 8.62 12.04 -17.77
CA ASN A 108 8.66 11.41 -19.09
C ASN A 108 7.99 12.28 -20.17
N MET A 109 6.89 12.96 -19.85
CA MET A 109 6.23 13.89 -20.76
C MET A 109 7.13 15.08 -21.07
N LYS A 110 7.80 15.67 -20.07
CA LYS A 110 8.78 16.75 -20.25
C LYS A 110 9.95 16.31 -21.12
N ARG A 111 10.60 15.18 -20.81
CA ARG A 111 11.68 14.63 -21.66
C ARG A 111 11.22 14.39 -23.10
N THR A 112 10.00 13.89 -23.29
CA THR A 112 9.45 13.63 -24.63
C THR A 112 9.17 14.92 -25.38
N GLN A 113 8.71 15.97 -24.69
CA GLN A 113 8.53 17.31 -25.25
C GLN A 113 9.87 17.92 -25.65
N GLU A 114 10.86 17.87 -24.76
CA GLU A 114 12.24 18.34 -25.02
C GLU A 114 12.84 17.66 -26.26
N MET A 115 12.74 16.33 -26.38
CA MET A 115 13.20 15.59 -27.56
C MET A 115 12.48 16.01 -28.85
N ARG A 116 11.18 16.31 -28.77
CA ARG A 116 10.39 16.77 -29.94
C ARG A 116 10.78 18.19 -30.36
N GLU A 117 11.04 19.07 -29.40
CA GLU A 117 11.51 20.43 -29.66
C GLU A 117 12.91 20.43 -30.26
N GLU A 118 13.81 19.61 -29.73
CA GLU A 118 15.15 19.43 -30.26
C GLU A 118 15.10 18.89 -31.70
N ALA A 119 14.29 17.85 -31.95
CA ALA A 119 14.10 17.29 -33.29
C ALA A 119 13.51 18.32 -34.29
N ARG A 120 12.62 19.22 -33.83
CA ARG A 120 12.09 20.33 -34.65
C ARG A 120 13.18 21.34 -34.98
N LYS A 121 13.97 21.79 -33.99
CA LYS A 121 15.10 22.70 -34.21
C LYS A 121 16.11 22.14 -35.20
N THR A 122 16.50 20.87 -35.04
CA THR A 122 17.44 20.21 -35.96
C THR A 122 16.87 20.10 -37.38
N ARG A 123 15.55 19.91 -37.52
CA ARG A 123 14.89 19.87 -38.84
C ARG A 123 14.85 21.25 -39.49
N GLU A 124 14.55 22.30 -38.74
CA GLU A 124 14.53 23.69 -39.22
C GLU A 124 15.93 24.16 -39.62
N GLU A 125 16.96 23.84 -38.84
CA GLU A 125 18.38 24.12 -39.17
C GLU A 125 18.82 23.43 -40.46
N LYS A 126 18.43 22.16 -40.67
CA LYS A 126 18.73 21.41 -41.90
C LYS A 126 18.00 21.96 -43.13
N ILE A 127 16.80 22.53 -42.96
CA ILE A 127 16.05 23.16 -44.05
C ILE A 127 16.64 24.55 -44.39
N GLY A 128 17.05 25.32 -43.38
CA GLY A 128 17.73 26.61 -43.56
C GLY A 128 19.10 26.50 -44.23
N GLN A 129 19.84 25.40 -44.02
CA GLN A 129 21.10 25.16 -44.71
C GLN A 129 20.94 24.76 -46.19
N ARG A 130 19.81 24.15 -46.57
CA ARG A 130 19.51 23.77 -47.96
C ARG A 130 19.04 24.93 -48.84
N THR A 131 18.66 26.05 -48.24
CA THR A 131 18.07 27.21 -48.92
C THR A 131 19.03 28.39 -49.09
N LYS A 132 20.35 28.19 -48.91
CA LYS A 132 21.32 29.20 -49.35
C LYS A 132 21.40 29.15 -50.89
N PRO A 133 20.93 30.17 -51.63
CA PRO A 133 21.12 30.18 -53.06
C PRO A 133 22.62 30.25 -53.32
N PHE A 134 23.11 29.37 -54.20
CA PHE A 134 24.45 29.51 -54.78
C PHE A 134 24.53 30.90 -55.40
N ASN A 135 25.21 31.82 -54.72
CA ASN A 135 25.50 33.14 -55.27
C ASN A 135 26.57 32.92 -56.35
N LYS A 136 26.15 32.62 -57.58
CA LYS A 136 27.03 32.59 -58.75
C LYS A 136 27.36 34.03 -59.10
N SER A 137 28.50 34.51 -58.63
CA SER A 137 29.17 35.66 -59.24
C SER A 137 29.75 35.20 -60.58
N TRP A 138 29.25 35.81 -61.66
CA TRP A 138 29.88 35.81 -62.98
C TRP A 138 31.11 36.72 -62.98
#